data_AF-A0A8T3W2V1-F1
#
_entry.id   AF-A0A8T3W2V1-F1
#
_cell.length_a   1.000
_cell.length_b   1.000
_cell.length_c   1.000
_cell.angle_alpha   90.00
_cell.angle_beta   90.00
_cell.angle_gamma   90.00
#
_symmetry.space_group_name_H-M   'P 1'
#
loop_
_entity.id
_entity.type
_entity.pdbx_description
1 polymer ?
#
loop_
_entity_poly.entity_id
_entity_poly.type
_entity_poly.pdbx_seq_one_letter_code
_entity_poly.pdbx_strand_id
1 'polypeptide(L)'
;MPRKSKLKQMQPLEPEGVRVEDNVLKTPKGLYRIKTQLLRGNKLIATLQPLHFKFEARDLAQIFIGSIVLASPFMVTAEVWELGAQMSTMSSVLYLMLSLFALTILLYFWRYEKVTFEGHVVKRELMKRLVVTYLIAFATVAVLLTLLDKAPWGTDAQIAVKRVILVSLPACLGGAAIDFIFK
;
A
#
# COMPACT_ATOMS: atom_id res chain seq x y z
N MET A 1 42.92 -4.75 -43.64
CA MET A 1 41.51 -4.44 -43.96
C MET A 1 40.66 -4.71 -42.73
N PRO A 2 39.82 -3.75 -42.28
CA PRO A 2 39.24 -3.78 -40.94
C PRO A 2 37.83 -4.37 -40.86
N ARG A 3 37.54 -4.82 -39.63
CA ARG A 3 36.29 -4.78 -38.85
C ARG A 3 35.05 -5.54 -39.33
N LYS A 4 34.88 -6.66 -38.63
CA LYS A 4 33.61 -7.31 -38.30
C LYS A 4 32.54 -6.31 -37.84
N SER A 5 31.38 -6.54 -38.44
CA SER A 5 30.02 -6.15 -38.10
C SER A 5 29.64 -6.21 -36.61
N LYS A 6 28.85 -5.20 -36.22
CA LYS A 6 27.74 -5.26 -35.24
C LYS A 6 28.06 -5.75 -33.82
N LEU A 7 28.64 -4.85 -33.02
CA LEU A 7 28.37 -4.74 -31.58
C LEU A 7 28.02 -3.27 -31.34
N LYS A 8 26.82 -2.87 -31.78
CA LYS A 8 26.21 -1.60 -31.40
C LYS A 8 25.37 -1.89 -30.16
N GLN A 9 25.56 -1.04 -29.15
CA GLN A 9 24.62 -0.73 -28.07
C GLN A 9 24.53 -1.75 -26.91
N MET A 10 25.54 -1.70 -26.05
CA MET A 10 25.33 -1.56 -24.60
C MET A 10 26.60 -0.90 -24.04
N GLN A 11 26.73 0.41 -24.27
CA GLN A 11 27.58 1.24 -23.42
C GLN A 11 26.80 1.43 -22.11
N PRO A 12 27.42 1.21 -20.94
CA PRO A 12 26.85 1.72 -19.71
C PRO A 12 26.72 3.24 -19.89
N LEU A 13 25.54 3.77 -19.56
CA LEU A 13 25.34 5.21 -19.48
C LEU A 13 26.30 5.74 -18.40
N GLU A 14 27.49 6.18 -18.82
CA GLU A 14 28.36 7.00 -18.00
C GLU A 14 27.53 8.20 -17.55
N PRO A 15 27.50 8.51 -16.25
CA PRO A 15 26.84 9.73 -15.79
C PRO A 15 27.59 10.91 -16.42
N GLU A 16 26.95 11.58 -17.36
CA GLU A 16 27.45 12.83 -17.92
C GLU A 16 27.75 13.81 -16.77
N GLY A 17 29.04 14.06 -16.58
CA GLY A 17 29.54 15.34 -16.09
C GLY A 17 29.57 15.58 -14.58
N VAL A 18 30.25 14.74 -13.80
CA VAL A 18 30.89 15.22 -12.56
C VAL A 18 32.38 14.85 -12.57
N ARG A 19 33.16 15.60 -13.33
CA ARG A 19 34.63 15.54 -13.28
C ARG A 19 35.08 16.25 -12.00
N VAL A 20 35.27 15.48 -10.92
CA VAL A 20 35.83 15.99 -9.67
C VAL A 20 37.34 16.14 -9.88
N GLU A 21 37.85 17.36 -9.93
CA GLU A 21 39.30 17.57 -9.88
C GLU A 21 39.81 17.17 -8.49
N ASP A 22 40.86 16.34 -8.41
CA ASP A 22 41.39 15.78 -7.16
C ASP A 22 41.78 16.84 -6.10
N ASN A 23 42.00 18.09 -6.54
CA ASN A 23 42.26 19.24 -5.66
C ASN A 23 41.04 19.69 -4.85
N VAL A 24 39.82 19.39 -5.30
CA VAL A 24 38.57 19.80 -4.62
C VAL A 24 38.28 18.94 -3.39
N LEU A 25 38.81 17.71 -3.34
CA LEU A 25 38.63 16.77 -2.21
C LEU A 25 39.46 17.14 -0.98
N LYS A 26 40.50 17.97 -1.12
CA LYS A 26 41.39 18.37 -0.02
C LYS A 26 40.89 19.57 0.78
N THR A 27 39.85 20.27 0.31
CA THR A 27 39.29 21.44 0.99
C THR A 27 37.93 21.14 1.64
N PRO A 28 37.69 21.57 2.89
CA PRO A 28 36.41 21.32 3.58
C PRO A 28 35.21 21.95 2.85
N LYS A 29 35.43 23.08 2.15
CA LYS A 29 34.41 23.73 1.31
C LYS A 29 34.08 22.93 0.04
N GLY A 30 35.05 22.20 -0.53
CA GLY A 30 34.86 21.33 -1.70
C GLY A 30 34.00 20.11 -1.37
N LEU A 31 34.24 19.47 -0.22
CA LEU A 31 33.42 18.35 0.27
C LEU A 31 31.95 18.75 0.46
N TYR A 32 31.68 19.93 1.01
CA TYR A 32 30.31 20.41 1.21
C TYR A 32 29.57 20.64 -0.13
N ARG A 33 30.27 21.14 -1.15
CA ARG A 33 29.74 21.30 -2.52
C ARG A 33 29.38 19.96 -3.16
N ILE A 34 30.24 18.96 -3.03
CA ILE A 34 30.00 17.63 -3.60
C ILE A 34 28.86 16.93 -2.84
N LYS A 35 28.83 17.01 -1.50
CA LYS A 35 27.74 16.46 -0.69
C LYS A 35 26.39 17.10 -1.04
N THR A 36 26.35 18.40 -1.27
CA THR A 36 25.11 19.09 -1.68
C THR A 36 24.68 18.75 -3.11
N GLN A 37 25.62 18.53 -4.03
CA GLN A 37 25.31 18.05 -5.39
C GLN A 37 24.82 16.59 -5.39
N LEU A 38 25.43 15.71 -4.61
CA LEU A 38 24.97 14.33 -4.40
C LEU A 38 23.59 14.31 -3.73
N LEU A 39 23.36 15.13 -2.70
CA LEU A 39 22.05 15.24 -2.05
C LEU A 39 20.97 15.81 -2.99
N ARG A 40 21.32 16.73 -3.90
CA ARG A 40 20.40 17.25 -4.93
C ARG A 40 20.12 16.20 -6.01
N GLY A 41 21.13 15.49 -6.49
CA GLY A 41 20.96 14.37 -7.44
C GLY A 41 20.11 13.25 -6.83
N ASN A 42 20.35 12.89 -5.57
CA ASN A 42 19.57 11.89 -4.86
C ASN A 42 18.14 12.36 -4.59
N LYS A 43 17.93 13.66 -4.31
CA LYS A 43 16.58 14.25 -4.25
C LYS A 43 15.89 14.23 -5.61
N LEU A 44 16.59 14.47 -6.71
CA LEU A 44 16.02 14.39 -8.07
C LEU A 44 15.65 12.95 -8.43
N ILE A 45 16.47 11.95 -8.06
CA ILE A 45 16.16 10.52 -8.24
C ILE A 45 14.98 10.10 -7.35
N ALA A 46 14.90 10.59 -6.11
CA ALA A 46 13.75 10.37 -5.22
C ALA A 46 12.47 11.08 -5.71
N THR A 47 12.61 12.22 -6.39
CA THR A 47 11.47 12.96 -7.00
C THR A 47 10.99 12.31 -8.30
N LEU A 48 11.86 11.54 -8.95
CA LEU A 48 11.56 10.76 -10.16
C LEU A 48 11.23 9.30 -9.84
N GLN A 49 10.81 8.97 -8.62
CA GLN A 49 10.14 7.69 -8.42
C GLN A 49 8.84 7.77 -9.23
N PRO A 50 8.72 7.04 -10.35
CA PRO A 50 7.52 7.11 -11.17
C PRO A 50 6.38 6.74 -10.25
N LEU A 51 5.39 7.61 -10.15
CA LEU A 51 4.19 7.34 -9.39
C LEU A 51 3.62 6.03 -9.98
N HIS A 52 3.83 4.89 -9.30
CA HIS A 52 3.47 3.55 -9.79
C HIS A 52 1.94 3.48 -9.92
N PHE A 53 1.47 3.92 -11.08
CA PHE A 53 0.06 4.11 -11.44
C PHE A 53 -0.62 2.80 -11.85
N LYS A 54 0.17 1.74 -12.08
CA LYS A 54 -0.35 0.41 -12.33
C LYS A 54 -0.42 -0.36 -11.02
N PHE A 55 -1.62 -0.88 -10.75
CA PHE A 55 -1.85 -1.81 -9.67
C PHE A 55 -1.16 -3.13 -10.02
N GLU A 56 -0.07 -3.45 -9.34
CA GLU A 56 0.72 -4.66 -9.59
C GLU A 56 0.31 -5.78 -8.63
N ALA A 57 0.64 -7.03 -8.96
CA ALA A 57 0.42 -8.16 -8.05
C ALA A 57 1.14 -7.99 -6.70
N ARG A 58 2.19 -7.18 -6.66
CA ARG A 58 2.88 -6.78 -5.42
C ARG A 58 1.96 -6.01 -4.47
N ASP A 59 1.13 -5.08 -4.98
CA ASP A 59 0.18 -4.31 -4.18
C ASP A 59 -0.84 -5.25 -3.51
N LEU A 60 -1.30 -6.29 -4.22
CA LEU A 60 -2.19 -7.32 -3.65
C LEU A 60 -1.55 -8.04 -2.45
N ALA A 61 -0.29 -8.47 -2.61
CA ALA A 61 0.43 -9.17 -1.56
C ALA A 61 0.66 -8.29 -0.32
N GLN A 62 0.99 -7.01 -0.53
CA GLN A 62 1.16 -6.04 0.57
C GLN A 62 -0.12 -5.84 1.35
N ILE A 63 -1.25 -5.65 0.65
CA ILE A 63 -2.57 -5.51 1.29
C ILE A 63 -2.91 -6.79 2.06
N PHE A 64 -2.72 -7.95 1.46
CA PHE A 64 -2.99 -9.25 2.08
C PHE A 64 -2.20 -9.44 3.38
N ILE A 65 -0.89 -9.20 3.34
CA ILE A 65 -0.01 -9.32 4.51
C ILE A 65 -0.42 -8.31 5.59
N GLY A 66 -0.66 -7.06 5.21
CA GLY A 66 -1.09 -6.02 6.16
C GLY A 66 -2.43 -6.33 6.81
N SER A 67 -3.35 -6.91 6.05
CA SER A 67 -4.64 -7.37 6.57
C SER A 67 -4.49 -8.50 7.57
N ILE A 68 -3.64 -9.51 7.31
CA ILE A 68 -3.40 -10.59 8.27
C ILE A 68 -2.84 -10.04 9.58
N VAL A 69 -1.81 -9.18 9.50
CA VAL A 69 -1.11 -8.67 10.68
C VAL A 69 -2.06 -7.93 11.62
N LEU A 70 -2.92 -7.05 11.07
CA LEU A 70 -3.88 -6.33 11.91
C LEU A 70 -5.14 -7.13 12.23
N ALA A 71 -5.57 -8.08 11.41
CA ALA A 71 -6.73 -8.94 11.72
C ALA A 71 -6.44 -9.96 12.82
N SER A 72 -5.20 -10.44 12.91
CA SER A 72 -4.80 -11.53 13.81
C SER A 72 -5.22 -11.34 15.27
N PRO A 73 -4.99 -10.19 15.93
CA PRO A 73 -5.41 -10.02 17.32
C PRO A 73 -6.92 -9.98 17.51
N PHE A 74 -7.70 -9.58 16.49
CA PHE A 74 -9.17 -9.48 16.59
C PHE A 74 -9.89 -10.77 16.22
N MET A 75 -9.31 -11.60 15.34
CA MET A 75 -9.96 -12.84 14.92
C MET A 75 -9.92 -13.94 15.99
N VAL A 76 -8.98 -13.85 16.93
CA VAL A 76 -8.77 -14.86 17.99
C VAL A 76 -9.53 -14.56 19.29
N THR A 77 -10.13 -13.38 19.41
CA THR A 77 -10.82 -12.94 20.63
C THR A 77 -12.28 -13.36 20.63
N ALA A 78 -12.76 -13.81 21.79
CA ALA A 78 -14.13 -14.30 21.95
C ALA A 78 -15.17 -13.19 21.84
N GLU A 79 -14.80 -11.99 22.30
CA GLU A 79 -15.60 -10.79 22.32
C GLU A 79 -16.05 -10.39 20.91
N VAL A 80 -15.18 -10.58 19.91
CA VAL A 80 -15.50 -10.25 18.52
C VAL A 80 -16.49 -11.24 17.92
N TRP A 81 -16.38 -12.53 18.26
CA TRP A 81 -17.31 -13.56 17.77
C TRP A 81 -18.70 -13.42 18.38
N GLU A 82 -18.75 -13.06 19.67
CA GLU A 82 -19.98 -12.81 20.42
C GLU A 82 -20.66 -11.53 19.93
N LEU A 83 -19.91 -10.43 19.76
CA LEU A 83 -20.44 -9.19 19.19
C LEU A 83 -21.01 -9.41 17.78
N GLY A 84 -20.33 -10.22 16.95
CA GLY A 84 -20.82 -10.58 15.62
C GLY A 84 -22.12 -11.40 15.65
N ALA A 85 -22.36 -12.18 16.70
CA ALA A 85 -23.59 -12.96 16.88
C ALA A 85 -24.75 -12.10 17.44
N GLN A 86 -24.45 -11.19 18.38
CA GLN A 86 -25.45 -10.31 19.01
C GLN A 86 -25.87 -9.14 18.11
N MET A 87 -25.05 -8.76 17.13
CA MET A 87 -25.35 -7.63 16.25
C MET A 87 -26.61 -7.86 15.40
N SER A 88 -27.50 -6.86 15.44
CA SER A 88 -28.59 -6.76 14.46
C SER A 88 -28.04 -6.55 13.05
N THR A 89 -28.79 -6.98 12.04
CA THR A 89 -28.40 -6.78 10.63
C THR A 89 -28.27 -5.30 10.29
N MET A 90 -29.14 -4.44 10.83
CA MET A 90 -29.07 -2.99 10.63
C MET A 90 -27.76 -2.39 11.17
N SER A 91 -27.38 -2.75 12.39
CA SER A 91 -26.12 -2.31 12.99
C SER A 91 -24.91 -2.78 12.18
N SER A 92 -24.96 -4.01 11.64
CA SER A 92 -23.86 -4.54 10.82
C SER A 92 -23.68 -3.78 9.51
N VAL A 93 -24.76 -3.34 8.87
CA VAL A 93 -24.72 -2.52 7.65
C VAL A 93 -24.19 -1.11 7.96
N LEU A 94 -24.62 -0.52 9.08
CA LEU A 94 -24.09 0.77 9.53
C LEU A 94 -22.59 0.70 9.83
N TYR A 95 -22.14 -0.39 10.47
CA TYR A 95 -20.72 -0.62 10.73
C TYR A 95 -19.93 -0.80 9.43
N LEU A 96 -20.48 -1.54 8.46
CA LEU A 96 -19.88 -1.67 7.13
C LEU A 96 -19.70 -0.30 6.46
N MET A 97 -20.75 0.53 6.46
CA MET A 97 -20.68 1.89 5.91
C MET A 97 -19.63 2.74 6.64
N LEU A 98 -19.58 2.66 7.97
CA LEU A 98 -18.58 3.37 8.77
C LEU A 98 -17.16 2.90 8.45
N SER A 99 -16.96 1.59 8.24
CA SER A 99 -15.66 1.02 7.87
C SER A 99 -15.18 1.53 6.51
N LEU A 100 -16.07 1.57 5.52
CA LEU A 100 -15.78 2.10 4.18
C LEU A 100 -15.49 3.60 4.22
N PHE A 101 -16.25 4.35 5.03
CA PHE A 101 -16.04 5.77 5.24
C PHE A 101 -14.68 6.05 5.90
N ALA A 102 -14.33 5.31 6.95
CA ALA A 102 -13.03 5.42 7.61
C ALA A 102 -11.87 5.11 6.64
N LEU A 103 -12.00 4.03 5.85
CA LEU A 103 -11.01 3.67 4.83
C LEU A 103 -10.89 4.77 3.75
N THR A 104 -12.01 5.36 3.32
CA THR A 104 -12.00 6.47 2.35
C THR A 104 -11.23 7.67 2.88
N ILE A 105 -11.51 8.06 4.13
CA ILE A 105 -10.83 9.17 4.80
C ILE A 105 -9.33 8.89 4.90
N LEU A 106 -8.95 7.71 5.38
CA LEU A 106 -7.56 7.30 5.53
C LEU A 106 -6.79 7.39 4.19
N LEU A 107 -7.36 6.80 3.14
CA LEU A 107 -6.75 6.84 1.80
C LEU A 107 -6.68 8.27 1.25
N TYR A 108 -7.69 9.10 1.53
CA TYR A 108 -7.70 10.50 1.11
C TYR A 108 -6.59 11.31 1.80
N PHE A 109 -6.46 11.19 3.13
CA PHE A 109 -5.42 11.89 3.89
C PHE A 109 -4.01 11.52 3.45
N TRP A 110 -3.73 10.23 3.31
CA TRP A 110 -2.41 9.75 2.87
C TRP A 110 -2.06 10.17 1.45
N ARG A 111 -3.05 10.30 0.56
CA ARG A 111 -2.83 10.83 -0.79
C ARG A 111 -2.60 12.34 -0.79
N TYR A 112 -3.30 13.08 0.06
CA TYR A 112 -3.17 14.54 0.16
C TYR A 112 -1.74 14.96 0.55
N GLU A 113 -1.07 14.15 1.38
CA GLU A 113 0.32 14.40 1.78
C GLU A 113 1.33 14.23 0.63
N LYS A 114 1.02 13.41 -0.38
CA LYS A 114 1.97 13.03 -1.45
C LYS A 114 1.78 13.76 -2.79
N VAL A 115 0.59 14.26 -3.16
CA VAL A 115 0.37 14.79 -4.53
C VAL A 115 -0.64 15.95 -4.58
N THR A 116 -0.17 17.14 -4.96
CA THR A 116 -0.97 18.35 -5.21
C THR A 116 -1.37 18.49 -6.69
N PHE A 117 -2.04 17.53 -7.36
CA PHE A 117 -2.47 17.75 -8.76
C PHE A 117 -3.79 17.06 -9.19
N GLU A 118 -4.68 17.91 -9.74
CA GLU A 118 -5.77 17.75 -10.73
C GLU A 118 -6.95 16.76 -10.49
N GLY A 119 -8.13 17.36 -10.29
CA GLY A 119 -9.27 16.83 -9.52
C GLY A 119 -10.23 15.81 -10.17
N HIS A 120 -9.91 15.17 -11.29
CA HIS A 120 -10.82 14.20 -11.93
C HIS A 120 -10.24 12.79 -12.13
N VAL A 121 -9.00 12.67 -12.61
CA VAL A 121 -8.38 11.34 -12.84
C VAL A 121 -8.09 10.64 -11.51
N VAL A 122 -7.74 11.42 -10.48
CA VAL A 122 -7.42 10.94 -9.13
C VAL A 122 -8.61 10.25 -8.44
N LYS A 123 -9.85 10.70 -8.69
CA LYS A 123 -11.04 10.12 -8.03
C LYS A 123 -11.30 8.68 -8.45
N ARG A 124 -11.16 8.37 -9.74
CA ARG A 124 -11.44 7.02 -10.27
C ARG A 124 -10.45 5.99 -9.72
N GLU A 125 -9.20 6.37 -9.56
CA GLU A 125 -8.16 5.48 -9.05
C GLU A 125 -8.27 5.25 -7.55
N LEU A 126 -8.63 6.30 -6.80
CA LEU A 126 -8.94 6.18 -5.38
C LEU A 126 -10.06 5.17 -5.15
N MET A 127 -11.15 5.26 -5.92
CA MET A 127 -12.27 4.33 -5.82
C MET A 127 -11.86 2.90 -6.16
N LYS A 128 -11.05 2.70 -7.21
CA LYS A 128 -10.52 1.37 -7.54
C LYS A 128 -9.68 0.80 -6.40
N ARG A 129 -8.77 1.61 -5.83
CA ARG A 129 -7.90 1.18 -4.73
C ARG A 129 -8.72 0.85 -3.48
N LEU A 130 -9.70 1.68 -3.13
CA LEU A 130 -10.62 1.43 -2.01
C LEU A 130 -11.33 0.09 -2.17
N VAL A 131 -11.94 -0.15 -3.33
CA VAL A 131 -12.70 -1.39 -3.58
C VAL A 131 -11.77 -2.61 -3.52
N VAL A 132 -10.60 -2.55 -4.17
CA VAL A 132 -9.66 -3.67 -4.20
C VAL A 132 -9.11 -3.96 -2.80
N THR A 133 -8.67 -2.94 -2.06
CA THR A 133 -8.16 -3.10 -0.69
C THR A 133 -9.23 -3.70 0.23
N TYR A 134 -10.47 -3.21 0.14
CA TYR A 134 -11.56 -3.73 0.95
C TYR A 134 -11.91 -5.17 0.60
N LEU A 135 -12.00 -5.51 -0.69
CA LEU A 135 -12.30 -6.88 -1.14
C LEU A 135 -11.23 -7.88 -0.70
N ILE A 136 -9.94 -7.52 -0.81
CA ILE A 136 -8.85 -8.39 -0.37
C ILE A 136 -8.89 -8.56 1.14
N ALA A 137 -9.05 -7.48 1.90
CA ALA A 137 -9.15 -7.56 3.35
C ALA A 137 -10.33 -8.44 3.79
N PHE A 138 -11.50 -8.24 3.18
CA PHE A 138 -12.69 -9.05 3.45
C PHE A 138 -12.46 -10.53 3.12
N ALA A 139 -11.91 -10.84 1.94
CA ALA A 139 -11.61 -12.21 1.53
C ALA A 139 -10.58 -12.87 2.45
N THR A 140 -9.53 -12.13 2.83
CA THR A 140 -8.50 -12.59 3.76
C THR A 140 -9.11 -12.98 5.10
N VAL A 141 -9.93 -12.10 5.68
CA VAL A 141 -10.62 -12.34 6.94
C VAL A 141 -11.61 -13.51 6.84
N ALA A 142 -12.35 -13.62 5.75
CA ALA A 142 -13.25 -14.74 5.52
C ALA A 142 -12.50 -16.08 5.50
N VAL A 143 -11.36 -16.15 4.80
CA VAL A 143 -10.50 -17.33 4.80
C VAL A 143 -9.97 -17.62 6.20
N LEU A 144 -9.44 -16.62 6.91
CA LEU A 144 -8.90 -16.79 8.26
C LEU A 144 -9.95 -17.30 9.26
N LEU A 145 -11.15 -16.72 9.27
CA LEU A 145 -12.24 -17.17 10.14
C LEU A 145 -12.75 -18.57 9.77
N THR A 146 -12.67 -18.95 8.50
CA THR A 146 -12.97 -20.31 8.05
C THR A 146 -11.92 -21.29 8.55
N LEU A 147 -10.63 -20.94 8.50
CA LEU A 147 -9.54 -21.78 9.03
C LEU A 147 -9.60 -21.95 10.55
N LEU A 148 -10.15 -20.96 11.26
CA LEU A 148 -10.34 -21.02 12.71
C LEU A 148 -11.64 -21.71 13.13
N ASP A 149 -12.43 -22.20 12.17
CA ASP A 149 -13.74 -22.81 12.40
C ASP A 149 -14.72 -21.89 13.16
N LYS A 150 -14.55 -20.57 12.99
CA LYS A 150 -15.40 -19.52 13.60
C LYS A 150 -16.34 -18.84 12.61
N ALA A 151 -16.34 -19.29 11.36
CA ALA A 151 -17.31 -18.87 10.35
C ALA A 151 -18.29 -20.02 10.06
N PRO A 152 -19.45 -20.06 10.74
CA PRO A 152 -20.46 -21.10 10.51
C PRO A 152 -21.21 -20.86 9.19
N TRP A 153 -20.56 -21.09 8.05
CA TRP A 153 -21.14 -20.87 6.73
C TRP A 153 -22.36 -21.75 6.46
N GLY A 154 -22.40 -22.95 7.04
CA GLY A 154 -23.46 -23.94 6.79
C GLY A 154 -24.69 -23.81 7.69
N THR A 155 -24.56 -23.31 8.91
CA THR A 155 -25.70 -23.15 9.84
C THR A 155 -26.26 -21.73 9.79
N ASP A 156 -25.39 -20.72 9.88
CA ASP A 156 -25.78 -19.31 9.95
C ASP A 156 -24.79 -18.42 9.19
N ALA A 157 -24.92 -18.42 7.86
CA ALA A 157 -24.12 -17.58 6.98
C ALA A 157 -24.24 -16.07 7.33
N GLN A 158 -25.38 -15.65 7.89
CA GLN A 158 -25.56 -14.27 8.35
C GLN A 158 -24.61 -13.90 9.50
N ILE A 159 -24.41 -14.80 10.47
CA ILE A 159 -23.50 -14.56 11.60
C ILE A 159 -22.05 -14.57 11.10
N ALA A 160 -21.71 -15.48 10.18
CA ALA A 160 -20.39 -15.52 9.56
C ALA A 160 -20.05 -14.18 8.87
N VAL A 161 -20.96 -13.64 8.05
CA VAL A 161 -20.76 -12.35 7.37
C VAL A 161 -20.60 -11.21 8.37
N LYS A 162 -21.40 -11.16 9.44
CA LYS A 162 -21.28 -10.13 10.49
C LYS A 162 -19.90 -10.16 11.15
N ARG A 163 -19.39 -11.35 11.47
CA ARG A 163 -18.04 -11.52 12.05
C ARG A 163 -16.94 -11.07 11.09
N VAL A 164 -17.06 -11.40 9.80
CA VAL A 164 -16.12 -10.94 8.78
C VAL A 164 -16.14 -9.42 8.68
N ILE A 165 -17.32 -8.78 8.66
CA ILE A 165 -17.44 -7.32 8.59
C ILE A 165 -16.73 -6.65 9.78
N LEU A 166 -16.91 -7.15 11.00
CA LEU A 166 -16.26 -6.61 12.20
C LEU A 166 -14.73 -6.66 12.11
N VAL A 167 -14.17 -7.80 11.71
CA VAL A 167 -12.71 -7.97 11.60
C VAL A 167 -12.15 -7.33 10.33
N SER A 168 -12.98 -7.10 9.30
CA SER A 168 -12.55 -6.47 8.05
C SER A 168 -12.09 -5.03 8.23
N LEU A 169 -12.60 -4.30 9.22
CA LEU A 169 -12.19 -2.92 9.51
C LEU A 169 -10.71 -2.83 9.93
N PRO A 170 -10.24 -3.49 11.01
CA PRO A 170 -8.82 -3.46 11.35
C PRO A 170 -7.96 -4.07 10.23
N ALA A 171 -8.46 -5.10 9.53
CA ALA A 171 -7.75 -5.72 8.42
C ALA A 171 -7.52 -4.75 7.23
N CYS A 172 -8.52 -3.97 6.83
CA CYS A 172 -8.38 -3.06 5.71
C CYS A 172 -7.50 -1.84 6.06
N LEU A 173 -7.51 -1.41 7.32
CA LEU A 173 -6.55 -0.41 7.83
C LEU A 173 -5.11 -0.92 7.74
N GLY A 174 -4.86 -2.17 8.15
CA GLY A 174 -3.53 -2.79 8.06
C GLY A 174 -3.05 -2.95 6.63
N GLY A 175 -3.93 -3.44 5.75
CA GLY A 175 -3.64 -3.61 4.33
C GLY A 175 -3.33 -2.28 3.64
N ALA A 176 -4.13 -1.25 3.91
CA ALA A 176 -3.89 0.09 3.40
C ALA A 176 -2.57 0.68 3.94
N ALA A 177 -2.27 0.50 5.24
CA ALA A 177 -1.07 1.05 5.86
C ALA A 177 0.21 0.54 5.23
N ILE A 178 0.31 -0.78 5.05
CA ILE A 178 1.49 -1.39 4.41
C ILE A 178 1.59 -0.91 2.97
N ASP A 179 0.50 -0.94 2.22
CA ASP A 179 0.46 -0.47 0.84
C ASP A 179 0.91 1.00 0.70
N PHE A 180 0.60 1.87 1.66
CA PHE A 180 1.08 3.25 1.67
C PHE A 180 2.56 3.40 2.02
N ILE A 181 3.06 2.60 2.98
CA ILE A 181 4.46 2.66 3.45
C ILE A 181 5.43 2.24 2.34
N PHE A 182 5.09 1.20 1.58
CA PHE A 182 5.97 0.63 0.55
C PHE A 182 5.83 1.28 -0.83
N LYS A 183 5.01 2.34 -0.97
CA LYS A 183 4.72 3.02 -2.24
C LYS A 183 5.21 4.45 -2.29
#